data_AF-A0A3C1IYM0-F1
#
_entry.id   AF-A0A3C1IYM0-F1
#
_cell.length_a   1.000
_cell.length_b   1.000
_cell.length_c   1.000
_cell.angle_alpha   90.00
_cell.angle_beta   90.00
_cell.angle_gamma   90.00
#
_symmetry.space_group_name_H-M   'P 1'
#
loop_
_entity.id
_entity.type
_entity.pdbx_description
1 polymer ?
#
loop_
_entity_poly.entity_id
_entity_poly.type
_entity_poly.pdbx_seq_one_letter_code
_entity_poly.pdbx_strand_id
1 'polypeptide(L)'
;MPEDQRKDFFFYADEFQNFATEEFSSILSEARKYRLDLTIAHQYIGQLPEDIRNAVFGNVGSLFITRCSAEDAKFLETQFEPYIKAGDMVNQGSGHWYVKLLNNGLYPAPFSLDSLYGKRFPDSGFELPEHKEVSDIIKNYSRAKYGRDVAVINEDIKIRSQLDRKPEPAQSNSPFPPMGF
;
A
#
# COMPACT_ATOMS: atom_id res chain seq x y z
N MET A 1 8.04 -0.98 21.56
CA MET A 1 6.98 0.01 21.82
C MET A 1 5.63 -0.72 21.84
N PRO A 2 4.83 -0.56 22.90
CA PRO A 2 3.44 -1.04 22.96
C PRO A 2 2.61 -0.59 21.75
N GLU A 3 1.58 -1.34 21.37
CA GLU A 3 0.78 -1.09 20.16
C GLU A 3 0.01 0.23 20.22
N ASP A 4 -0.55 0.54 21.38
CA ASP A 4 -1.26 1.80 21.70
C ASP A 4 -0.37 3.05 21.58
N GLN A 5 0.95 2.89 21.75
CA GLN A 5 1.92 3.97 21.63
C GLN A 5 2.51 4.10 20.22
N ARG A 6 2.20 3.17 19.32
CA ARG A 6 2.60 3.27 17.90
C ARG A 6 1.82 4.41 17.24
N LYS A 7 2.52 5.18 16.43
CA LYS A 7 1.91 6.21 15.58
C LYS A 7 1.54 5.57 14.25
N ASP A 8 0.41 5.98 13.70
CA ASP A 8 0.01 5.58 12.35
C ASP A 8 1.08 6.00 11.34
N PHE A 9 1.46 5.06 10.49
CA PHE A 9 2.45 5.27 9.45
C PHE A 9 1.82 4.94 8.10
N PHE A 10 1.68 5.97 7.26
CA PHE A 10 1.08 5.83 5.95
C PHE A 10 2.16 5.53 4.91
N PHE A 11 2.02 4.41 4.22
CA PHE A 11 2.90 4.02 3.13
C PHE A 11 2.13 3.92 1.82
N TYR A 12 2.54 4.71 0.85
CA TYR A 12 1.96 4.76 -0.49
C TYR A 12 2.95 4.11 -1.46
N ALA A 13 2.52 3.02 -2.09
CA ALA A 13 3.29 2.30 -3.09
C ALA A 13 2.57 2.39 -4.44
N ASP A 14 3.11 3.23 -5.32
CA ASP A 14 2.67 3.30 -6.71
C ASP A 14 3.46 2.31 -7.57
N GLU A 15 2.86 1.86 -8.66
CA GLU A 15 3.42 0.82 -9.54
C GLU A 15 3.91 -0.41 -8.76
N PHE A 16 3.03 -0.93 -7.90
CA PHE A 16 3.36 -1.94 -6.90
C PHE A 16 3.97 -3.23 -7.45
N GLN A 17 3.74 -3.58 -8.71
CA GLN A 17 4.38 -4.71 -9.36
C GLN A 17 5.92 -4.62 -9.30
N ASN A 18 6.50 -3.42 -9.22
CA ASN A 18 7.94 -3.23 -9.06
C ASN A 18 8.46 -3.61 -7.66
N PHE A 19 7.56 -3.70 -6.67
CA PHE A 19 7.85 -3.97 -5.27
C PHE A 19 7.23 -5.29 -4.79
N ALA A 20 6.56 -6.04 -5.67
CA ALA A 20 5.82 -7.25 -5.33
C ALA A 20 6.74 -8.46 -5.05
N THR A 21 7.53 -8.39 -3.97
CA THR A 21 8.39 -9.49 -3.49
C THR A 21 7.68 -10.31 -2.41
N GLU A 22 8.14 -11.54 -2.17
CA GLU A 22 7.54 -12.44 -1.17
C GLU A 22 7.52 -11.81 0.24
N GLU A 23 8.52 -11.00 0.58
CA GLU A 23 8.57 -10.29 1.86
C GLU A 23 7.41 -9.30 2.02
N PHE A 24 6.91 -8.71 0.92
CA PHE A 24 5.76 -7.81 0.98
C PHE A 24 4.47 -8.51 1.41
N SER A 25 4.29 -9.81 1.13
CA SER A 25 3.14 -10.58 1.64
C SER A 25 3.15 -10.69 3.16
N SER A 26 4.34 -10.82 3.75
CA SER A 26 4.49 -10.82 5.21
C SER A 26 4.17 -9.45 5.80
N ILE A 27 4.64 -8.38 5.14
CA ILE A 27 4.33 -6.99 5.53
C ILE A 27 2.81 -6.76 5.50
N LEU A 28 2.12 -7.16 4.44
CA LEU A 28 0.67 -7.04 4.30
C LEU A 28 -0.10 -7.74 5.44
N SER A 29 0.35 -8.94 5.80
CA SER A 29 -0.30 -9.75 6.85
C SER A 29 -0.02 -9.21 8.25
N GLU A 30 1.09 -8.50 8.46
CA GLU A 30 1.48 -7.96 9.77
C GLU A 30 1.24 -6.46 9.93
N ALA A 31 0.88 -5.75 8.87
CA ALA A 31 0.76 -4.28 8.83
C ALA A 31 -0.04 -3.70 9.99
N ARG A 32 -1.15 -4.36 10.38
CA ARG A 32 -2.00 -3.93 11.50
C ARG A 32 -1.23 -3.82 12.81
N LYS A 33 -0.35 -4.80 13.12
CA LYS A 33 0.46 -4.80 14.35
C LYS A 33 1.34 -3.55 14.40
N TYR A 34 1.82 -3.08 13.25
CA TYR A 34 2.73 -1.94 13.16
C TYR A 34 2.00 -0.59 13.02
N ARG A 35 0.65 -0.57 13.03
CA ARG A 35 -0.15 0.61 12.65
C ARG A 35 0.31 1.18 11.30
N LEU A 36 0.57 0.28 10.35
CA LEU A 36 0.96 0.61 9.00
C LEU A 36 -0.28 0.68 8.11
N ASP A 37 -0.58 1.89 7.64
CA ASP A 37 -1.65 2.17 6.68
C ASP A 37 -1.10 2.12 5.27
N LEU A 38 -1.31 0.98 4.60
CA LEU A 38 -0.76 0.72 3.29
C LEU A 38 -1.77 1.08 2.19
N THR A 39 -1.36 1.92 1.25
CA THR A 39 -2.10 2.23 0.03
C THR A 39 -1.28 1.78 -1.17
N ILE A 40 -1.84 0.86 -1.95
CA ILE A 40 -1.18 0.24 -3.09
C ILE A 40 -1.92 0.63 -4.36
N ALA A 41 -1.18 1.09 -5.37
CA ALA A 41 -1.68 1.26 -6.73
C ALA A 41 -0.95 0.32 -7.69
N HIS A 42 -1.70 -0.34 -8.57
CA HIS A 42 -1.17 -1.19 -9.63
C HIS A 42 -2.11 -1.18 -10.85
N GLN A 43 -1.57 -1.42 -12.05
CA GLN A 43 -2.34 -1.30 -13.29
C GLN A 43 -2.96 -2.63 -13.75
N TYR A 44 -2.21 -3.73 -13.65
CA TYR A 44 -2.63 -5.04 -14.13
C TYR A 44 -2.52 -6.08 -13.02
N ILE A 45 -3.58 -6.83 -12.72
CA ILE A 45 -3.55 -7.85 -11.67
C ILE A 45 -2.62 -9.00 -12.11
N GLY A 46 -2.59 -9.32 -13.40
CA GLY A 46 -1.74 -10.37 -13.96
C GLY A 46 -0.22 -10.13 -13.86
N GLN A 47 0.22 -8.92 -13.52
CA GLN A 47 1.64 -8.65 -13.25
C GLN A 47 2.08 -9.06 -11.84
N LEU A 48 1.12 -9.30 -10.94
CA LEU A 48 1.42 -9.72 -9.58
C LEU A 48 1.63 -11.24 -9.54
N PRO A 49 2.67 -11.73 -8.86
CA PRO A 49 2.78 -13.14 -8.54
C PRO A 49 1.53 -13.62 -7.78
N GLU A 50 1.14 -14.87 -8.01
CA GLU A 50 -0.13 -15.41 -7.47
C GLU A 50 -0.21 -15.31 -5.94
N ASP A 51 0.88 -15.58 -5.23
CA ASP A 51 0.94 -15.49 -3.77
C ASP A 51 0.75 -14.05 -3.28
N ILE A 52 1.37 -13.07 -3.95
CA ILE A 52 1.21 -11.65 -3.63
C ILE A 52 -0.22 -11.20 -3.91
N ARG A 53 -0.78 -11.58 -5.06
CA ARG A 53 -2.16 -11.28 -5.42
C ARG A 53 -3.12 -11.76 -4.33
N ASN A 54 -3.00 -13.02 -3.93
CA ASN A 54 -3.85 -13.60 -2.90
C ASN A 54 -3.67 -12.91 -1.54
N ALA A 55 -2.42 -12.57 -1.17
CA ALA A 55 -2.13 -11.84 0.06
C ALA A 55 -2.70 -10.41 0.05
N VAL A 56 -2.61 -9.68 -1.07
CA VAL A 56 -3.18 -8.35 -1.23
C VAL A 56 -4.70 -8.42 -1.08
N PHE A 57 -5.38 -9.18 -1.95
CA PHE A 57 -6.85 -9.22 -1.96
C PHE A 57 -7.45 -9.90 -0.71
N GLY A 58 -6.68 -10.72 0.02
CA GLY A 58 -7.10 -11.29 1.29
C GLY A 58 -6.98 -10.34 2.50
N ASN A 59 -6.06 -9.36 2.45
CA ASN A 59 -5.77 -8.48 3.59
C ASN A 59 -6.28 -7.04 3.41
N VAL A 60 -6.47 -6.58 2.16
CA VAL A 60 -6.95 -5.22 1.90
C VAL A 60 -8.41 -5.06 2.29
N GLY A 61 -8.67 -4.07 3.14
CA GLY A 61 -10.02 -3.74 3.57
C GLY A 61 -10.78 -2.87 2.57
N SER A 62 -10.08 -2.08 1.75
CA SER A 62 -10.76 -1.16 0.82
C SER A 62 -10.20 -1.31 -0.58
N LEU A 63 -11.09 -1.27 -1.56
CA LEU A 63 -10.78 -1.39 -2.98
C LEU A 63 -11.33 -0.20 -3.73
N PHE A 64 -10.48 0.38 -4.58
CA PHE A 64 -10.79 1.51 -5.44
C PHE A 64 -10.45 1.09 -6.86
N ILE A 65 -11.47 0.86 -7.69
CA ILE A 65 -11.31 0.27 -9.02
C ILE A 65 -11.67 1.30 -10.08
N THR A 66 -10.69 1.67 -10.90
CA THR A 66 -10.89 2.40 -12.15
C THR A 66 -11.12 1.44 -13.30
N ARG A 67 -11.37 1.99 -14.50
CA ARG A 67 -11.49 1.21 -15.74
C ARG A 67 -10.36 0.20 -15.87
N CYS A 68 -10.70 -1.07 -15.99
CA CYS A 68 -9.74 -2.18 -16.08
C CYS A 68 -10.01 -3.09 -17.29
N SER A 69 -9.11 -4.06 -17.50
CA SER A 69 -9.28 -5.05 -18.57
C SER A 69 -10.42 -6.02 -18.25
N ALA A 70 -10.94 -6.72 -19.27
CA ALA A 70 -12.01 -7.72 -19.06
C ALA A 70 -11.56 -8.88 -18.14
N GLU A 71 -10.27 -9.22 -18.17
CA GLU A 71 -9.69 -10.25 -17.32
C GLU A 71 -9.65 -9.80 -15.85
N ASP A 72 -9.12 -8.60 -15.59
CA ASP A 72 -9.09 -8.03 -14.23
C ASP A 72 -10.51 -7.82 -13.70
N ALA A 73 -11.42 -7.33 -14.53
CA ALA A 73 -12.82 -7.10 -14.17
C ALA A 73 -13.52 -8.39 -13.73
N LYS A 74 -13.27 -9.51 -14.43
CA LYS A 74 -13.84 -10.82 -14.06
C LYS A 74 -13.30 -11.33 -12.72
N PHE A 75 -12.02 -11.08 -12.43
CA PHE A 75 -11.44 -11.40 -11.14
C PHE A 75 -12.08 -10.55 -10.01
N LEU A 76 -12.20 -9.23 -10.26
CA LEU A 76 -12.72 -8.27 -9.29
C LEU A 76 -14.24 -8.37 -9.06
N GLU A 77 -15.01 -8.87 -10.03
CA GLU A 77 -16.47 -8.99 -9.95
C GLU A 77 -16.92 -9.67 -8.65
N THR A 78 -16.25 -10.76 -8.25
CA THR A 78 -16.53 -11.49 -7.01
C THR A 78 -16.44 -10.63 -5.75
N GLN A 79 -15.61 -9.58 -5.75
CA GLN A 79 -15.47 -8.67 -4.62
C GLN A 79 -16.63 -7.70 -4.48
N PHE A 80 -17.37 -7.45 -5.56
CA PHE A 80 -18.45 -6.46 -5.61
C PHE A 80 -19.83 -7.09 -5.80
N GLU A 81 -19.93 -8.42 -5.79
CA GLU A 81 -21.22 -9.10 -5.85
C GLU A 81 -22.14 -8.70 -4.68
N PRO A 82 -23.47 -8.58 -4.92
CA PRO A 82 -24.16 -8.73 -6.20
C PRO A 82 -24.27 -7.42 -7.03
N TYR A 83 -23.60 -6.34 -6.61
CA TYR A 83 -23.91 -4.97 -7.05
C TYR A 83 -23.31 -4.57 -8.40
N ILE A 84 -22.06 -4.94 -8.65
CA ILE A 84 -21.30 -4.50 -9.84
C ILE A 84 -20.86 -5.72 -10.63
N LYS A 85 -21.01 -5.66 -11.95
CA LYS A 85 -20.60 -6.72 -12.88
C LYS A 85 -19.30 -6.38 -13.58
N ALA A 86 -18.62 -7.39 -14.10
CA ALA A 86 -17.36 -7.19 -14.83
C ALA A 86 -17.51 -6.21 -16.01
N GLY A 87 -18.64 -6.29 -16.73
CA GLY A 87 -18.95 -5.38 -17.83
C GLY A 87 -19.04 -3.91 -17.41
N ASP A 88 -19.46 -3.63 -16.17
CA ASP A 88 -19.55 -2.27 -15.66
C ASP A 88 -18.17 -1.67 -15.42
N MET A 89 -17.21 -2.49 -14.97
CA MET A 89 -15.82 -2.08 -14.71
C MET A 89 -15.05 -1.81 -16.01
N VAL A 90 -15.30 -2.61 -17.05
CA VAL A 90 -14.65 -2.43 -18.37
C VAL A 90 -15.13 -1.16 -19.07
N ASN A 91 -16.42 -0.83 -18.93
CA ASN A 91 -17.06 0.28 -19.64
C ASN A 91 -17.01 1.61 -18.87
N GLN A 92 -16.25 1.71 -17.77
CA GLN A 92 -16.15 2.94 -16.99
C GLN A 92 -15.56 4.11 -17.80
N GLY A 93 -16.08 5.30 -17.56
CA GLY A 93 -15.51 6.55 -18.03
C GLY A 93 -14.19 6.90 -17.32
N SER A 94 -13.43 7.83 -17.90
CA SER A 94 -12.21 8.33 -17.25
C SER A 94 -12.56 9.06 -15.95
N GLY A 95 -11.79 8.80 -14.89
CA GLY A 95 -12.01 9.42 -13.58
C GLY A 95 -13.16 8.85 -12.77
N HIS A 96 -13.90 7.87 -13.31
CA HIS A 96 -14.92 7.14 -12.56
C HIS A 96 -14.30 5.95 -11.81
N TRP A 97 -14.75 5.73 -10.58
CA TRP A 97 -14.26 4.67 -9.71
C TRP A 97 -15.43 3.88 -9.12
N TYR A 98 -15.25 2.58 -8.94
CA TYR A 98 -16.06 1.77 -8.04
C TYR A 98 -15.31 1.54 -6.73
N VAL A 99 -15.98 1.79 -5.62
CA VAL A 99 -15.34 1.74 -4.30
C VAL A 99 -16.08 0.77 -3.39
N LYS A 100 -15.31 -0.17 -2.85
CA LYS A 100 -15.70 -1.00 -1.70
C LYS A 100 -14.86 -0.52 -0.53
N LEU A 101 -15.50 0.18 0.41
CA LEU A 101 -14.83 0.81 1.53
C LEU A 101 -15.12 0.03 2.81
N LEU A 102 -14.10 -0.40 3.54
CA LEU A 102 -14.27 -0.90 4.90
C LEU A 102 -14.49 0.28 5.84
N ASN A 103 -15.66 0.34 6.48
CA ASN A 103 -16.02 1.39 7.41
C ASN A 103 -16.40 0.77 8.77
N ASN A 104 -15.65 1.10 9.82
CA ASN A 104 -15.86 0.58 11.18
C ASN A 104 -16.02 -0.96 11.25
N GLY A 105 -15.24 -1.68 10.46
CA GLY A 105 -15.27 -3.15 10.40
C GLY A 105 -16.43 -3.73 9.57
N LEU A 106 -17.24 -2.90 8.94
CA LEU A 106 -18.36 -3.30 8.10
C LEU A 106 -18.12 -2.90 6.64
N TYR A 107 -18.67 -3.71 5.74
CA TYR A 107 -18.72 -3.42 4.31
C TYR A 107 -20.12 -2.89 3.94
N PRO A 108 -20.33 -1.56 3.87
CA PRO A 108 -21.53 -1.01 3.27
C PRO A 108 -21.61 -1.38 1.77
N ALA A 109 -22.76 -1.12 1.15
CA ALA A 109 -22.92 -1.27 -0.28
C ALA A 109 -21.85 -0.46 -1.03
N PRO A 110 -21.23 -1.02 -2.09
CA PRO A 110 -20.25 -0.30 -2.87
C PRO A 110 -20.91 0.92 -3.53
N PHE A 111 -20.11 1.96 -3.75
CA PHE A 111 -20.57 3.19 -4.36
C PHE A 111 -19.61 3.62 -5.47
N SER A 112 -20.10 4.46 -6.37
CA SER A 112 -19.25 5.11 -7.37
C SER A 112 -18.79 6.48 -6.89
N LEU A 113 -17.61 6.90 -7.35
CA LEU A 113 -17.16 8.28 -7.22
C LEU A 113 -16.56 8.77 -8.55
N ASP A 114 -16.62 10.08 -8.73
CA ASP A 114 -15.91 10.78 -9.80
C ASP A 114 -14.73 11.53 -9.16
N SER A 115 -13.52 11.27 -9.65
CA SER A 115 -12.29 11.90 -9.18
C SER A 115 -11.84 13.07 -10.04
N LEU A 116 -12.60 13.44 -11.08
CA LEU A 116 -12.29 14.59 -11.91
C LEU A 116 -12.61 15.90 -11.16
N TYR A 117 -11.68 16.84 -11.14
CA TYR A 117 -11.89 18.14 -10.49
C TYR A 117 -11.09 19.27 -11.13
N GLY A 118 -11.55 20.50 -10.87
CA GLY A 118 -10.85 21.74 -11.19
C GLY A 118 -10.84 22.09 -12.67
N LYS A 119 -10.02 23.09 -13.02
CA LYS A 119 -9.99 23.70 -14.36
C LYS A 119 -9.67 22.75 -15.51
N ARG A 120 -9.05 21.60 -15.21
CA ARG A 120 -8.74 20.55 -16.20
C ARG A 120 -9.99 19.78 -16.62
N PHE A 121 -11.02 19.75 -15.76
CA PHE A 121 -12.28 19.06 -16.00
C PHE A 121 -13.45 20.00 -15.66
N PRO A 122 -13.74 21.01 -16.51
CA PRO A 122 -14.77 22.02 -16.22
C PRO A 122 -16.16 21.42 -15.96
N ASP A 123 -16.46 20.29 -16.59
CA ASP A 123 -17.73 19.58 -16.46
C ASP A 123 -17.88 18.81 -15.16
N SER A 124 -16.83 18.71 -14.32
CA SER A 124 -16.92 17.98 -13.05
C SER A 124 -17.78 18.68 -12.00
N GLY A 125 -18.14 19.95 -12.22
CA GLY A 125 -18.95 20.75 -11.29
C GLY A 125 -18.25 21.03 -9.94
N PHE A 126 -16.98 20.64 -9.80
CA PHE A 126 -16.22 20.76 -8.57
C PHE A 126 -14.93 21.57 -8.80
N GLU A 127 -15.01 22.88 -8.55
CA GLU A 127 -13.83 23.73 -8.50
C GLU A 127 -13.23 23.73 -7.09
N LEU A 128 -12.09 23.06 -6.94
CA LEU A 128 -11.24 23.22 -5.76
C LEU A 128 -10.43 24.52 -5.92
N PRO A 129 -10.65 25.55 -5.07
CA PRO A 129 -9.82 26.75 -5.11
C PRO A 129 -8.38 26.39 -4.74
N GLU A 130 -7.46 26.53 -5.71
CA GLU A 130 -6.04 26.26 -5.51
C GLU A 130 -5.34 27.51 -4.95
N HIS A 131 -5.04 27.51 -3.65
CA HIS A 131 -4.19 28.53 -3.03
C HIS A 131 -2.72 28.08 -3.07
N LYS A 132 -2.02 28.42 -4.16
CA LYS A 132 -0.61 28.04 -4.37
C LYS A 132 0.30 28.44 -3.22
N GLU A 133 0.13 29.66 -2.69
CA GLU A 133 0.90 30.14 -1.54
C GLU A 133 0.72 29.25 -0.30
N VAL A 134 -0.52 28.87 0.00
CA VAL A 134 -0.83 27.98 1.14
C VAL A 134 -0.23 26.58 0.90
N SER A 135 -0.33 26.06 -0.31
CA SER A 135 0.28 24.78 -0.69
C SER A 135 1.80 24.80 -0.47
N ASP A 136 2.47 25.86 -0.89
CA ASP A 136 3.91 26.01 -0.76
C ASP A 136 4.33 26.18 0.70
N ILE A 137 3.57 26.93 1.50
CA ILE A 137 3.78 27.04 2.95
C ILE A 137 3.67 25.67 3.63
N ILE A 138 2.62 24.90 3.32
CA ILE A 138 2.41 23.55 3.89
C ILE A 138 3.55 22.62 3.50
N LYS A 139 3.97 22.62 2.23
CA LYS A 139 5.10 21.80 1.75
C LYS A 139 6.40 22.17 2.46
N ASN A 140 6.70 23.46 2.58
CA ASN A 140 7.93 23.94 3.22
C ASN A 140 7.94 23.63 4.72
N TYR A 141 6.82 23.85 5.41
CA TYR A 141 6.69 23.52 6.83
C TYR A 141 6.83 22.01 7.06
N SER A 142 6.18 21.19 6.23
CA SER A 142 6.30 19.73 6.31
C SER A 142 7.75 19.26 6.10
N ARG A 143 8.43 19.80 5.08
CA ARG A 143 9.85 19.50 4.81
C ARG A 143 10.75 19.91 5.97
N ALA A 144 10.55 21.10 6.55
CA ALA A 144 11.36 21.57 7.67
C ALA A 144 11.13 20.77 8.96
N LYS A 145 9.89 20.32 9.19
CA LYS A 145 9.50 19.60 10.41
C LYS A 145 9.78 18.10 10.36
N TYR A 146 9.56 17.46 9.21
CA TYR A 146 9.62 16.01 9.05
C TYR A 146 10.73 15.55 8.10
N GLY A 147 11.23 16.42 7.22
CA GLY A 147 12.32 16.10 6.32
C GLY A 147 13.61 15.82 7.09
N ARG A 148 14.33 14.78 6.66
CA ARG A 148 15.64 14.40 7.18
C ARG A 148 16.60 14.22 6.02
N ASP A 149 17.87 14.49 6.25
CA ASP A 149 18.91 14.27 5.26
C ASP A 149 18.95 12.77 4.88
N VAL A 150 19.03 12.49 3.58
CA VAL A 150 19.02 11.13 3.06
C VAL A 150 20.22 10.31 3.54
N ALA A 151 21.39 10.94 3.74
CA ALA A 151 22.57 10.28 4.28
C ALA A 151 22.31 9.80 5.72
N VAL A 152 21.71 10.66 6.54
CA VAL A 152 21.34 10.32 7.93
C VAL A 152 20.28 9.21 7.97
N ILE A 153 19.29 9.25 7.07
CA ILE A 153 18.29 8.18 6.96
C ILE A 153 18.95 6.86 6.56
N ASN A 154 19.83 6.88 5.56
CA ASN A 154 20.52 5.67 5.11
C ASN A 154 21.41 5.07 6.21
N GLU A 155 22.10 5.90 7.00
CA GLU A 155 22.84 5.45 8.18
C GLU A 155 21.94 4.85 9.24
N ASP A 156 20.83 5.52 9.59
CA ASP A 156 19.82 5.00 10.52
C ASP A 156 19.28 3.64 10.06
N ILE A 157 18.98 3.50 8.76
CA ILE A 157 18.48 2.26 8.16
C ILE A 157 19.55 1.17 8.29
N LYS A 158 20.82 1.44 7.96
CA LYS A 158 21.92 0.47 8.09
C LYS A 158 22.09 -0.02 9.52
N ILE A 159 22.08 0.90 10.49
CA ILE A 159 22.22 0.58 11.91
C ILE A 159 21.05 -0.29 12.39
N ARG A 160 19.82 0.05 11.98
CA ARG A 160 18.60 -0.65 12.43
C ARG A 160 18.38 -1.98 11.74
N SER A 161 18.71 -2.09 10.46
CA SER A 161 18.47 -3.30 9.66
C SER A 161 19.48 -4.41 9.97
N GLN A 162 20.63 -4.07 10.57
CA GLN A 162 21.74 -5.00 10.84
C GLN A 162 22.20 -5.77 9.60
N LEU A 163 21.96 -5.26 8.39
CA LEU A 163 22.27 -5.94 7.13
C LEU A 163 23.77 -6.19 6.95
N ASP A 164 24.63 -5.37 7.58
CA ASP A 164 26.10 -5.51 7.55
C ASP A 164 26.66 -6.47 8.62
N ARG A 165 25.82 -7.05 9.48
CA ARG A 165 26.28 -8.03 10.48
C ARG A 165 26.60 -9.35 9.77
N LYS A 166 27.89 -9.66 9.60
CA LYS A 166 28.32 -11.02 9.21
C LYS A 166 27.73 -12.04 10.19
N PRO A 167 27.15 -13.16 9.73
CA PRO A 167 26.65 -14.19 10.63
C PRO A 167 27.79 -14.64 11.54
N GLU A 168 27.55 -14.64 12.85
CA GLU A 168 28.49 -15.21 13.80
C GLU A 168 28.71 -16.68 13.41
N PRO A 169 29.97 -17.16 13.32
CA PRO A 169 30.21 -18.57 13.05
C PRO A 169 29.50 -19.38 14.12
N ALA A 170 28.68 -20.34 13.70
CA ALA A 170 27.94 -21.20 14.61
C ALA A 170 28.92 -21.77 15.64
N GLN A 171 28.74 -21.42 16.91
CA GLN A 171 29.49 -22.04 17.99
C GLN A 171 29.13 -23.52 18.00
N SER A 172 30.07 -24.34 17.55
CA SER A 172 30.08 -25.79 17.74
C SER A 172 30.09 -26.09 19.24
N ASN A 173 28.91 -26.09 19.85
CA ASN A 173 28.72 -26.66 21.18
C ASN A 173 28.68 -28.19 21.03
N SER A 174 29.85 -28.78 20.77
CA SER A 174 30.04 -30.21 20.96
C SER A 174 30.10 -30.45 22.47
N PRO A 175 29.19 -31.25 23.07
CA PRO A 175 29.11 -31.43 24.52
C PRO A 175 30.21 -32.33 25.09
N PHE A 176 31.18 -32.75 24.29
CA PHE A 176 32.26 -33.65 24.70
C PHE A 176 33.64 -32.99 24.49
N PRO A 177 34.51 -33.00 25.51
CA PRO A 177 35.89 -32.55 25.35
C PRO A 177 36.65 -33.48 24.38
N PRO A 178 37.64 -32.97 23.64
CA PRO A 178 38.42 -33.78 22.71
C PRO A 178 39.18 -34.88 23.46
N MET A 179 38.94 -36.14 23.11
CA MET A 179 39.80 -37.24 23.56
C MET A 179 41.13 -37.17 22.80
N GLY A 180 42.22 -36.91 23.53
CA GLY A 180 43.57 -37.04 23.02
C GLY A 180 43.97 -38.51 22.91
N PHE A 181 44.44 -38.90 21.73
CA PHE A 181 45.34 -40.03 21.50
C PHE A 181 46.53 -39.53 20.68
#